data_AF-A0A960D3I1-F1
#
_entry.id   AF-A0A960D3I1-F1
#
_cell.length_a   1.000
_cell.length_b   1.000
_cell.length_c   1.000
_cell.angle_alpha   90.00
_cell.angle_beta   90.00
_cell.angle_gamma   90.00
#
_symmetry.space_group_name_H-M   'P 1'
#
loop_
_entity.id
_entity.type
_entity.pdbx_description
1 polymer ?
#
loop_
_entity_poly.entity_id
_entity_poly.type
_entity_poly.pdbx_seq_one_letter_code
_entity_poly.pdbx_strand_id
1 'polypeptide(L)'
;MSNPRVLAALLCVGLVAACGKAESPAPKADIGKVSTLKSSFGPDFKIAEVAPTGIDPKLLAGQKLPDSLKFDPPGCAKFATGQLVPAGTQGNMAALSAEGQGNRFIVIAVETNEPVPVTEPGPDCQKVAFSGGAVRGLVEVIDAPPIDGAKTLGVHRVLQTVINGAPRSGEVYNYSA
;
A
#
# COMPACT_ATOMS: atom_id res chain seq x y z
N MET A 1 -37.73 44.45 -60.90
CA MET A 1 -38.23 43.41 -59.97
C MET A 1 -37.00 42.78 -59.31
N SER A 2 -36.72 43.11 -58.04
CA SER A 2 -36.79 42.17 -56.88
C SER A 2 -35.98 40.88 -57.13
N ASN A 3 -34.91 40.49 -56.42
CA ASN A 3 -34.61 40.62 -54.98
C ASN A 3 -33.11 40.28 -54.72
N PRO A 4 -32.33 41.06 -53.94
CA PRO A 4 -30.87 40.91 -53.77
C PRO A 4 -30.46 40.04 -52.58
N ARG A 5 -31.16 38.93 -52.33
CA ARG A 5 -30.87 38.03 -51.20
C ARG A 5 -30.56 36.65 -51.77
N VAL A 6 -29.31 36.20 -51.66
CA VAL A 6 -28.91 34.79 -51.46
C VAL A 6 -27.38 34.56 -51.59
N LEU A 7 -26.56 35.50 -52.06
CA LEU A 7 -25.09 35.34 -52.05
C LEU A 7 -24.41 36.11 -50.91
N ALA A 8 -24.70 35.74 -49.66
CA ALA A 8 -23.93 36.20 -48.50
C ALA A 8 -24.05 35.19 -47.36
N ALA A 9 -23.62 33.96 -47.59
CA ALA A 9 -23.48 32.98 -46.52
C ALA A 9 -22.41 31.99 -46.96
N LEU A 10 -21.17 32.14 -46.48
CA LEU A 10 -20.21 31.03 -46.29
C LEU A 10 -18.83 31.41 -45.72
N LEU A 11 -18.59 32.62 -45.23
CA LEU A 11 -17.38 32.88 -44.44
C LEU A 11 -17.75 33.63 -43.15
N CYS A 12 -17.24 33.12 -42.02
CA CYS A 12 -17.41 33.62 -40.65
C CYS A 12 -18.54 32.98 -39.82
N VAL A 13 -18.47 31.67 -39.55
CA VAL A 13 -18.91 31.10 -38.26
C VAL A 13 -17.99 29.92 -37.91
N GLY A 14 -17.33 29.97 -36.76
CA GLY A 14 -16.68 28.79 -36.20
C GLY A 14 -15.31 28.96 -35.56
N LEU A 15 -15.01 30.13 -34.98
CA LEU A 15 -14.12 30.22 -33.81
C LEU A 15 -14.75 29.42 -32.65
N VAL A 16 -14.76 28.09 -32.75
CA VAL A 16 -15.14 27.24 -31.64
C VAL A 16 -13.87 26.98 -30.86
N ALA A 17 -13.79 27.70 -29.76
CA ALA A 17 -12.89 27.52 -28.64
C ALA A 17 -12.22 26.13 -28.63
N ALA A 18 -10.92 26.11 -28.87
CA ALA A 18 -10.04 25.13 -28.26
C ALA A 18 -10.04 25.38 -26.73
N CYS A 19 -11.18 25.09 -26.09
CA CYS A 19 -11.19 24.68 -24.70
C CYS A 19 -10.56 23.29 -24.69
N GLY A 20 -9.24 23.24 -24.89
CA GLY A 20 -8.46 22.28 -24.14
C GLY A 20 -8.86 22.54 -22.70
N LYS A 21 -9.63 21.63 -22.11
CA LYS A 21 -9.64 21.48 -20.66
C LYS A 21 -8.16 21.37 -20.32
N ALA A 22 -7.57 22.47 -19.87
CA ALA A 22 -6.38 22.41 -19.07
C ALA A 22 -6.83 21.54 -17.91
N GLU A 23 -6.48 20.25 -18.00
CA GLU A 23 -6.69 19.30 -16.95
C GLU A 23 -6.03 19.94 -15.73
N SER A 24 -6.87 20.44 -14.82
CA SER A 24 -6.37 21.07 -13.62
C SER A 24 -5.43 20.05 -13.00
N PRO A 25 -4.20 20.42 -12.60
CA PRO A 25 -3.27 19.48 -12.02
C PRO A 25 -4.02 18.68 -10.97
N ALA A 26 -4.03 17.36 -11.12
CA ALA A 26 -4.68 16.49 -10.15
C ALA A 26 -4.20 16.94 -8.76
N PRO A 27 -5.11 17.14 -7.79
CA PRO A 27 -4.73 17.64 -6.48
C PRO A 27 -3.60 16.76 -5.95
N LYS A 28 -2.48 17.39 -5.56
CA LYS A 28 -1.31 16.66 -5.06
C LYS A 28 -1.75 15.85 -3.85
N ALA A 29 -1.51 14.53 -3.89
CA ALA A 29 -1.77 13.65 -2.76
C ALA A 29 -0.96 14.13 -1.53
N ASP A 30 -1.53 13.94 -0.33
CA ASP A 30 -0.94 14.41 0.92
C ASP A 30 -0.97 13.26 1.94
N ILE A 31 0.21 12.73 2.25
CA ILE A 31 0.40 11.63 3.21
C ILE A 31 -0.03 12.02 4.62
N GLY A 32 0.01 13.31 4.99
CA GLY A 32 -0.40 13.81 6.30
C GLY A 32 -1.89 13.58 6.59
N LYS A 33 -2.71 13.39 5.55
CA LYS A 33 -4.14 13.09 5.69
C LYS A 33 -4.43 11.73 6.32
N VAL A 34 -3.44 10.84 6.48
CA VAL A 34 -3.61 9.58 7.24
C VAL A 34 -4.09 9.83 8.68
N SER A 35 -3.74 10.99 9.26
CA SER A 35 -4.23 11.44 10.58
C SER A 35 -5.75 11.56 10.67
N THR A 36 -6.44 11.79 9.54
CA THR A 36 -7.91 11.91 9.51
C THR A 36 -8.61 10.61 9.86
N LEU A 37 -7.94 9.46 9.70
CA LEU A 37 -8.49 8.14 10.02
C LEU A 37 -8.69 7.92 11.53
N LYS A 38 -8.14 8.77 12.40
CA LYS A 38 -8.37 8.67 13.85
C LYS A 38 -9.85 8.71 14.23
N SER A 39 -10.68 9.41 13.46
CA SER A 39 -12.13 9.48 13.69
C SER A 39 -12.86 8.17 13.35
N SER A 40 -12.19 7.23 12.67
CA SER A 40 -12.72 5.89 12.38
C SER A 40 -12.58 4.93 13.56
N PHE A 41 -11.82 5.30 14.59
CA PHE A 41 -11.61 4.49 15.78
C PHE A 41 -12.46 5.00 16.95
N GLY A 42 -13.11 4.08 17.66
CA GLY A 42 -13.90 4.40 18.85
C GLY A 42 -13.04 4.79 20.06
N PRO A 43 -13.66 5.22 21.18
CA PRO A 43 -12.96 5.69 22.36
C PRO A 43 -12.10 4.62 23.06
N ASP A 44 -12.35 3.33 22.79
CA ASP A 44 -11.58 2.21 23.36
C ASP A 44 -10.21 2.00 22.70
N PHE A 45 -9.86 2.79 21.68
CA PHE A 45 -8.58 2.71 20.98
C PHE A 45 -7.63 3.81 21.47
N LYS A 46 -6.41 3.40 21.84
CA LYS A 46 -5.30 4.29 22.06
C LYS A 46 -4.70 4.68 20.70
N ILE A 47 -4.76 5.96 20.38
CA ILE A 47 -4.26 6.52 19.12
C ILE A 47 -2.84 7.09 19.29
N ALA A 48 -1.98 6.86 18.30
CA ALA A 48 -0.70 7.57 18.15
C ALA A 48 -0.46 7.92 16.67
N GLU A 49 0.04 9.14 16.42
CA GLU A 49 0.28 9.70 15.09
C GLU A 49 1.78 9.94 14.87
N VAL A 50 2.24 9.74 13.64
CA VAL A 50 3.56 10.15 13.15
C VAL A 50 3.32 11.19 12.07
N ALA A 51 3.71 12.44 12.35
CA ALA A 51 3.65 13.53 11.38
C ALA A 51 4.56 13.23 10.16
N PRO A 52 4.30 13.87 9.00
CA PRO A 52 5.15 13.71 7.83
C PRO A 52 6.63 13.89 8.15
N THR A 53 7.42 12.85 7.89
CA THR A 53 8.85 12.78 8.15
C THR A 53 9.53 11.90 7.11
N GLY A 54 10.86 11.84 7.07
CA GLY A 54 11.59 10.92 6.19
C GLY A 54 11.21 9.46 6.47
N ILE A 55 11.27 8.61 5.43
CA ILE A 55 11.00 7.18 5.56
C ILE A 55 11.85 6.53 6.66
N ASP A 56 11.21 5.84 7.60
CA ASP A 56 11.86 4.91 8.54
C ASP A 56 11.78 3.48 7.97
N PRO A 57 12.90 2.90 7.52
CA PRO A 57 12.93 1.55 6.99
C PRO A 57 12.45 0.49 7.99
N LYS A 58 12.53 0.74 9.31
CA LYS A 58 12.11 -0.23 10.32
C LYS A 58 10.60 -0.37 10.42
N LEU A 59 9.85 0.67 10.06
CA LEU A 59 8.38 0.62 10.02
C LEU A 59 7.84 -0.01 8.74
N LEU A 60 8.64 -0.02 7.68
CA LEU A 60 8.27 -0.51 6.34
C LEU A 60 8.93 -1.84 5.98
N ALA A 61 9.95 -2.26 6.75
CA ALA A 61 10.53 -3.58 6.62
C ALA A 61 9.52 -4.63 7.11
N GLY A 62 9.35 -5.70 6.33
CA GLY A 62 8.71 -6.91 6.82
C GLY A 62 9.44 -7.45 8.05
N GLN A 63 8.79 -8.34 8.82
CA GLN A 63 9.46 -9.01 9.93
C GLN A 63 10.74 -9.70 9.42
N LYS A 64 11.90 -9.35 10.00
CA LYS A 64 13.15 -10.03 9.66
C LYS A 64 13.05 -11.49 10.06
N LEU A 65 13.00 -12.34 9.05
CA LEU A 65 13.09 -13.78 9.20
C LEU A 65 14.56 -14.21 9.37
N PRO A 66 14.84 -15.29 10.12
CA PRO A 66 16.18 -15.87 10.18
C PRO A 66 16.64 -16.35 8.80
N ASP A 67 17.93 -16.18 8.51
CA ASP A 67 18.48 -16.52 7.18
C ASP A 67 18.57 -18.04 6.94
N SER A 68 18.38 -18.86 7.99
CA SER A 68 18.47 -20.33 7.95
C SER A 68 17.15 -21.06 7.65
N LEU A 69 16.09 -20.31 7.32
CA LEU A 69 14.78 -20.90 7.03
C LEU A 69 14.75 -21.63 5.70
N LYS A 70 14.06 -22.76 5.67
CA LYS A 70 13.62 -23.43 4.45
C LYS A 70 12.24 -22.94 4.08
N PHE A 71 12.06 -22.57 2.82
CA PHE A 71 10.78 -22.15 2.25
C PHE A 71 10.20 -23.27 1.40
N ASP A 72 8.88 -23.38 1.43
CA ASP A 72 8.11 -24.28 0.59
C ASP A 72 6.94 -23.51 -0.02
N PRO A 73 6.96 -23.19 -1.33
CA PRO A 73 7.98 -23.60 -2.30
C PRO A 73 9.35 -22.88 -2.14
N PRO A 74 10.49 -23.53 -2.48
CA PRO A 74 11.82 -22.94 -2.30
C PRO A 74 12.06 -21.63 -3.05
N GLY A 75 11.42 -21.45 -4.22
CA GLY A 75 11.53 -20.25 -5.04
C GLY A 75 10.80 -19.02 -4.49
N CYS A 76 9.99 -19.17 -3.44
CA CYS A 76 9.11 -18.12 -2.95
C CYS A 76 9.67 -17.31 -1.76
N ALA A 77 10.93 -17.52 -1.39
CA ALA A 77 11.57 -16.85 -0.25
C ALA A 77 11.48 -15.31 -0.32
N LYS A 78 11.67 -14.72 -1.51
CA LYS A 78 11.60 -13.27 -1.72
C LYS A 78 10.21 -12.69 -1.38
N PHE A 79 9.14 -13.42 -1.71
CA PHE A 79 7.78 -12.99 -1.37
C PHE A 79 7.52 -13.16 0.13
N ALA A 80 7.94 -14.30 0.70
CA ALA A 80 7.70 -14.61 2.11
C ALA A 80 8.37 -13.62 3.09
N THR A 81 9.54 -13.07 2.73
CA THR A 81 10.23 -12.06 3.56
C THR A 81 9.55 -10.68 3.55
N GLY A 82 8.66 -10.43 2.59
CA GLY A 82 7.63 -9.40 2.74
C GLY A 82 8.12 -7.95 2.80
N GLN A 83 9.24 -7.63 2.15
CA GLN A 83 9.73 -6.26 2.10
C GLN A 83 8.75 -5.39 1.28
N LEU A 84 8.06 -4.47 1.96
CA LEU A 84 7.07 -3.59 1.32
C LEU A 84 7.74 -2.45 0.53
N VAL A 85 8.82 -1.89 1.08
CA VAL A 85 9.59 -0.81 0.45
C VAL A 85 11.06 -1.21 0.32
N PRO A 86 11.68 -1.09 -0.87
CA PRO A 86 13.09 -1.37 -1.07
C PRO A 86 14.00 -0.60 -0.10
N ALA A 87 15.13 -1.21 0.23
CA ALA A 87 16.11 -0.57 1.09
C ALA A 87 16.73 0.61 0.34
N GLY A 88 16.84 1.76 1.02
CA GLY A 88 17.40 2.98 0.41
C GLY A 88 16.39 3.82 -0.39
N THR A 89 15.12 3.42 -0.45
CA THR A 89 14.06 4.27 -1.04
C THR A 89 14.03 5.63 -0.34
N GLN A 90 14.09 6.70 -1.13
CA GLN A 90 14.01 8.07 -0.65
C GLN A 90 12.56 8.56 -0.71
N GLY A 91 12.16 9.32 0.31
CA GLY A 91 10.80 9.82 0.40
C GLY A 91 10.42 10.19 1.82
N ASN A 92 9.13 10.50 1.97
CA ASN A 92 8.51 10.82 3.24
C ASN A 92 7.44 9.78 3.58
N MET A 93 7.13 9.67 4.86
CA MET A 93 6.03 8.89 5.40
C MET A 93 5.27 9.66 6.47
N ALA A 94 4.00 9.30 6.65
CA ALA A 94 3.20 9.65 7.81
C ALA A 94 2.45 8.39 8.25
N ALA A 95 2.11 8.30 9.53
CA ALA A 95 1.43 7.11 10.04
C ALA A 95 0.41 7.42 11.14
N LEU A 96 -0.56 6.52 11.26
CA LEU A 96 -1.51 6.45 12.35
C LEU A 96 -1.45 5.04 12.92
N SER A 97 -1.41 4.91 14.24
CA SER A 97 -1.60 3.63 14.92
C SER A 97 -2.75 3.71 15.91
N ALA A 98 -3.53 2.64 15.99
CA ALA A 98 -4.66 2.50 16.89
C ALA A 98 -4.59 1.13 17.56
N GLU A 99 -4.47 1.11 18.89
CA GLU A 99 -4.39 -0.11 19.69
C GLU A 99 -5.58 -0.21 20.63
N GLY A 100 -6.32 -1.31 20.54
CA GLY A 100 -7.55 -1.51 21.30
C GLY A 100 -8.22 -2.82 20.92
N GLN A 101 -9.07 -3.34 21.80
CA GLN A 101 -9.86 -4.56 21.54
C GLN A 101 -9.00 -5.77 21.11
N GLY A 102 -7.80 -5.91 21.66
CA GLY A 102 -6.87 -6.99 21.32
C GLY A 102 -6.17 -6.84 19.96
N ASN A 103 -6.37 -5.73 19.26
CA ASN A 103 -5.80 -5.46 17.94
C ASN A 103 -4.90 -4.22 17.96
N ARG A 104 -3.97 -4.19 17.01
CA ARG A 104 -3.16 -3.01 16.70
C ARG A 104 -3.18 -2.77 15.20
N PHE A 105 -3.84 -1.68 14.79
CA PHE A 105 -3.87 -1.21 13.42
C PHE A 105 -2.77 -0.19 13.20
N ILE A 106 -2.06 -0.28 12.08
CA ILE A 106 -1.03 0.68 11.69
C ILE A 106 -1.30 1.03 10.23
N VAL A 107 -1.65 2.29 9.96
CA VAL A 107 -1.84 2.82 8.61
C VAL A 107 -0.67 3.72 8.31
N ILE A 108 0.03 3.43 7.21
CA ILE A 108 1.22 4.16 6.80
C ILE A 108 1.01 4.68 5.38
N ALA A 109 1.16 5.98 5.19
CA ALA A 109 1.17 6.62 3.89
C ALA A 109 2.60 7.01 3.54
N VAL A 110 3.06 6.68 2.33
CA VAL A 110 4.43 6.92 1.87
C VAL A 110 4.40 7.67 0.53
N GLU A 111 5.21 8.72 0.41
CA GLU A 111 5.45 9.46 -0.84
C GLU A 111 6.94 9.30 -1.18
N THR A 112 7.24 8.64 -2.29
CA THR A 112 8.60 8.36 -2.76
C THR A 112 8.93 9.17 -4.00
N ASN A 113 10.21 9.36 -4.26
CA ASN A 113 10.68 10.04 -5.48
C ASN A 113 10.47 9.19 -6.74
N GLU A 114 10.41 7.87 -6.59
CA GLU A 114 10.13 6.91 -7.66
C GLU A 114 9.09 5.88 -7.21
N PRO A 115 8.28 5.31 -8.12
CA PRO A 115 7.30 4.29 -7.77
C PRO A 115 7.95 3.10 -7.05
N VAL A 116 7.36 2.70 -5.92
CA VAL A 116 7.79 1.50 -5.20
C VAL A 116 7.36 0.26 -5.98
N PRO A 117 8.27 -0.67 -6.32
CA PRO A 117 7.91 -1.88 -7.04
C PRO A 117 7.05 -2.78 -6.16
N VAL A 118 5.83 -3.07 -6.60
CA VAL A 118 4.96 -4.06 -5.96
C VAL A 118 5.51 -5.46 -6.28
N THR A 119 5.91 -6.21 -5.24
CA THR A 119 6.31 -7.61 -5.40
C THR A 119 5.07 -8.49 -5.36
N GLU A 120 4.49 -8.73 -6.53
CA GLU A 120 3.37 -9.65 -6.68
C GLU A 120 3.87 -11.12 -6.59
N PRO A 121 3.19 -11.98 -5.82
CA PRO A 121 3.50 -13.40 -5.80
C PRO A 121 3.10 -14.03 -7.13
N GLY A 122 3.97 -14.87 -7.68
CA GLY A 122 3.61 -15.75 -8.79
C GLY A 122 2.50 -16.74 -8.39
N PRO A 123 1.92 -17.47 -9.36
CA PRO A 123 0.86 -18.45 -9.09
C PRO A 123 1.30 -19.53 -8.08
N ASP A 124 2.57 -19.90 -8.07
CA ASP A 124 3.13 -20.89 -7.15
C ASP A 124 3.41 -20.34 -5.74
N CYS A 125 3.40 -19.01 -5.56
CA CYS A 125 3.78 -18.35 -4.30
C CYS A 125 2.59 -17.76 -3.54
N GLN A 126 1.36 -18.17 -3.87
CA GLN A 126 0.16 -17.71 -3.18
C GLN A 126 0.11 -18.14 -1.71
N LYS A 127 0.80 -19.23 -1.38
CA LYS A 127 0.93 -19.75 -0.03
C LYS A 127 2.31 -20.34 0.16
N VAL A 128 3.05 -19.84 1.14
CA VAL A 128 4.45 -20.19 1.38
C VAL A 128 4.61 -20.58 2.85
N ALA A 129 4.93 -21.84 3.09
CA ALA A 129 5.34 -22.29 4.41
C ALA A 129 6.84 -22.04 4.59
N PHE A 130 7.26 -21.78 5.83
CA PHE A 130 8.69 -21.74 6.16
C PHE A 130 8.96 -22.37 7.51
N SER A 131 10.16 -22.94 7.67
CA SER A 131 10.61 -23.49 8.95
C SER A 131 12.13 -23.54 9.07
N GLY A 132 12.63 -23.44 10.30
CA GLY A 132 14.04 -23.57 10.63
C GLY A 132 14.30 -23.25 12.10
N GLY A 133 15.13 -24.08 12.75
CA GLY A 133 15.40 -23.96 14.19
C GLY A 133 14.10 -24.03 15.01
N ALA A 134 13.87 -23.04 15.87
CA ALA A 134 12.66 -22.94 16.69
C ALA A 134 11.51 -22.16 16.01
N VAL A 135 11.68 -21.74 14.75
CA VAL A 135 10.72 -20.89 14.04
C VAL A 135 10.05 -21.68 12.92
N ARG A 136 8.73 -21.51 12.80
CA ARG A 136 7.96 -21.95 11.65
C ARG A 136 6.83 -20.98 11.37
N GLY A 137 6.31 -20.97 10.15
CA GLY A 137 5.24 -20.05 9.81
C GLY A 137 4.67 -20.27 8.43
N LEU A 138 3.75 -19.37 8.11
CA LEU A 138 3.00 -19.35 6.86
C LEU A 138 2.87 -17.90 6.41
N VAL A 139 3.06 -17.67 5.11
CA VAL A 139 2.69 -16.43 4.41
C VAL A 139 1.71 -16.81 3.32
N GLU A 140 0.55 -16.17 3.27
CA GLU A 140 -0.43 -16.41 2.24
C GLU A 140 -1.01 -15.10 1.71
N VAL A 141 -1.33 -15.11 0.42
CA VAL A 141 -2.09 -14.06 -0.23
C VAL A 141 -3.54 -14.18 0.20
N ILE A 142 -4.15 -13.06 0.50
CA ILE A 142 -5.56 -12.95 0.88
C ILE A 142 -6.22 -11.87 0.05
N ASP A 143 -7.55 -11.87 0.05
CA ASP A 143 -8.34 -10.85 -0.64
C ASP A 143 -8.01 -9.45 -0.12
N ALA A 144 -7.77 -8.53 -1.04
CA ALA A 144 -7.63 -7.11 -0.76
C ALA A 144 -8.75 -6.33 -1.46
N PRO A 145 -9.33 -5.30 -0.81
CA PRO A 145 -10.38 -4.50 -1.41
C PRO A 145 -9.83 -3.76 -2.65
N PRO A 146 -10.53 -3.76 -3.79
CA PRO A 146 -10.10 -3.00 -4.96
C PRO A 146 -10.17 -1.49 -4.67
N ILE A 147 -9.18 -0.75 -5.18
CA ILE A 147 -9.12 0.71 -5.11
C ILE A 147 -8.88 1.24 -6.52
N ASP A 148 -9.74 2.16 -6.98
CA ASP A 148 -9.64 2.74 -8.32
C ASP A 148 -8.27 3.40 -8.53
N GLY A 149 -7.57 2.97 -9.59
CA GLY A 149 -6.25 3.52 -9.94
C GLY A 149 -5.08 3.02 -9.09
N ALA A 150 -5.29 2.08 -8.16
CA ALA A 150 -4.25 1.52 -7.31
C ALA A 150 -4.14 0.00 -7.45
N LYS A 151 -2.94 -0.54 -7.19
CA LYS A 151 -2.69 -1.98 -7.16
C LYS A 151 -2.72 -2.47 -5.72
N THR A 152 -3.70 -3.29 -5.39
CA THR A 152 -3.88 -3.76 -4.01
C THR A 152 -3.37 -5.17 -3.80
N LEU A 153 -2.70 -5.42 -2.68
CA LEU A 153 -2.23 -6.74 -2.28
C LEU A 153 -2.50 -6.98 -0.80
N GLY A 154 -3.12 -8.11 -0.47
CA GLY A 154 -3.36 -8.58 0.88
C GLY A 154 -2.44 -9.75 1.21
N VAL A 155 -1.79 -9.71 2.36
CA VAL A 155 -0.90 -10.78 2.84
C VAL A 155 -1.17 -11.08 4.30
N HIS A 156 -1.48 -12.34 4.59
CA HIS A 156 -1.61 -12.88 5.93
C HIS A 156 -0.33 -13.64 6.32
N ARG A 157 0.20 -13.33 7.50
CA ARG A 157 1.42 -13.95 8.03
C ARG A 157 1.17 -14.52 9.41
N VAL A 158 1.49 -15.80 9.58
CA VAL A 158 1.51 -16.48 10.88
C VAL A 158 2.94 -16.90 11.17
N LEU A 159 3.45 -16.53 12.34
CA LEU A 159 4.75 -16.96 12.83
C LEU A 159 4.58 -17.66 14.17
N GLN A 160 5.19 -18.82 14.29
CA GLN A 160 5.28 -19.58 15.53
C GLN A 160 6.74 -19.75 15.92
N THR A 161 7.01 -19.49 17.19
CA THR A 161 8.36 -19.61 17.77
C THR A 161 8.28 -20.18 19.19
N VAL A 162 9.41 -20.54 19.76
CA VAL A 162 9.53 -20.97 21.16
C VAL A 162 10.36 -19.94 21.93
N ILE A 163 9.77 -19.35 22.97
CA ILE A 163 10.44 -18.36 23.84
C ILE A 163 10.34 -18.87 25.28
N ASN A 164 11.49 -19.03 25.95
CA ASN A 164 11.58 -19.56 27.33
C ASN A 164 10.87 -20.92 27.49
N GLY A 165 11.01 -21.81 26.50
CA GLY A 165 10.41 -23.16 26.51
C GLY A 165 8.90 -23.20 26.21
N ALA A 166 8.24 -22.07 26.03
CA ALA A 166 6.81 -22.00 25.71
C ALA A 166 6.58 -21.59 24.24
N PRO A 167 5.63 -22.22 23.53
CA PRO A 167 5.27 -21.80 22.19
C PRO A 167 4.61 -20.42 22.21
N ARG A 168 4.96 -19.59 21.23
CA ARG A 168 4.40 -18.26 20.97
C ARG A 168 3.96 -18.20 19.53
N SER A 169 2.81 -17.60 19.28
CA SER A 169 2.30 -17.32 17.94
C SER A 169 2.10 -15.84 17.77
N GLY A 170 2.47 -15.32 16.61
CA GLY A 170 2.16 -13.98 16.15
C GLY A 170 1.46 -14.06 14.80
N GLU A 171 0.50 -13.17 14.59
CA GLU A 171 -0.29 -13.09 13.36
C GLU A 171 -0.34 -11.63 12.92
N VAL A 172 -0.19 -11.39 11.61
CA VAL A 172 -0.25 -10.05 11.03
C VAL A 172 -0.94 -10.12 9.67
N TYR A 173 -1.85 -9.19 9.44
CA TYR A 173 -2.46 -8.91 8.15
C TYR A 173 -1.83 -7.63 7.60
N ASN A 174 -1.33 -7.68 6.36
CA ASN A 174 -0.77 -6.53 5.67
C ASN A 174 -1.57 -6.28 4.40
N TYR A 175 -1.93 -5.02 4.17
CA TYR A 175 -2.57 -4.57 2.95
C TYR A 175 -1.74 -3.41 2.40
N SER A 176 -1.40 -3.46 1.10
CA SER A 176 -0.72 -2.39 0.38
C SER A 176 -1.57 -1.93 -0.80
N ALA A 177 -1.44 -0.66 -1.18
CA ALA A 177 -2.12 -0.01 -2.31
C ALA A 177 -1.18 0.99 -2.99
#